data_AF-A0A7C5HW14-F1
#
_entry.id   AF-A0A7C5HW14-F1
#
_cell.length_a   1.000
_cell.length_b   1.000
_cell.length_c   1.000
_cell.angle_alpha   90.00
_cell.angle_beta   90.00
_cell.angle_gamma   90.00
#
_symmetry.space_group_name_H-M   'P 1'
#
loop_
_entity.id
_entity.type
_entity.pdbx_description
1 polymer ?
#
loop_
_entity_poly.entity_id
_entity_poly.type
_entity_poly.pdbx_seq_one_letter_code
_entity_poly.pdbx_strand_id
1 'polypeptide(L)' 'MLKDHLVGVDGCKAGWIAISVEADHWHMPELFDSLAALWQVHGGARRLLIDMPVGLPDGAEERRCEQLARRLLGPRRSSV' A
#
# COMPACT_ATOMS: atom_id res chain seq x y z
N MET A 1 14.39 -20.55 -13.74
CA MET A 1 12.98 -20.30 -13.37
C MET A 1 12.96 -19.03 -12.56
N LEU A 2 12.38 -17.95 -13.09
CA LEU A 2 12.16 -16.73 -12.33
C LEU A 2 11.14 -17.06 -11.23
N LYS A 3 11.53 -16.92 -9.97
CA LYS A 3 10.63 -17.10 -8.83
C LYS A 3 9.51 -16.07 -8.97
N ASP A 4 8.27 -16.53 -9.01
CA ASP A 4 7.10 -15.66 -8.93
C ASP A 4 6.94 -15.15 -7.50
N HIS A 5 7.80 -14.21 -7.09
CA HIS A 5 7.65 -13.46 -5.85
C HIS A 5 6.74 -12.26 -6.11
N LEU A 6 5.53 -12.33 -5.57
CA LEU A 6 4.48 -11.32 -5.70
C LEU A 6 4.13 -10.79 -4.33
N VAL A 7 3.96 -9.46 -4.20
CA VAL A 7 3.66 -8.82 -2.91
C VAL A 7 2.42 -7.96 -3.08
N GLY A 8 1.36 -8.28 -2.34
CA GLY A 8 0.18 -7.43 -2.19
C GLY A 8 0.33 -6.53 -0.98
N VAL A 9 -0.02 -5.25 -1.11
CA VAL A 9 0.18 -4.22 -0.09
C VAL A 9 -1.07 -3.36 0.04
N ASP A 10 -1.44 -3.06 1.28
CA ASP A 10 -2.52 -2.12 1.61
C ASP A 10 -2.11 -1.19 2.76
N GLY A 11 -2.68 0.01 2.78
CA GLY A 11 -2.48 0.99 3.84
C GLY A 11 -3.46 0.78 5.00
N CYS A 12 -2.97 0.80 6.23
CA CYS A 12 -3.80 0.74 7.42
C CYS A 12 -3.39 1.80 8.46
N LYS A 13 -4.16 1.93 9.55
CA LYS A 13 -3.87 2.91 10.62
C LYS A 13 -2.49 2.73 11.27
N ALA A 14 -1.91 1.54 11.17
CA ALA A 14 -0.61 1.21 11.75
C ALA A 14 0.55 1.26 10.74
N GLY A 15 0.30 1.73 9.51
CA GLY A 15 1.30 1.79 8.44
C GLY A 15 0.85 0.98 7.22
N TRP A 16 1.69 0.06 6.76
CA TRP A 16 1.50 -0.73 5.54
C TRP A 16 1.52 -2.22 5.88
N ILE A 17 0.48 -2.93 5.48
CA ILE A 17 0.45 -4.40 5.58
C ILE A 17 0.83 -5.00 4.24
N ALA A 18 1.70 -6.00 4.24
CA ALA A 18 2.10 -6.73 3.05
C ALA A 18 1.87 -8.23 3.22
N ILE A 19 1.49 -8.89 2.13
CA ILE A 19 1.43 -10.35 2.02
C ILE A 19 2.22 -10.74 0.78
N SER A 20 3.22 -11.61 0.96
CA SER A 20 4.01 -12.15 -0.15
C SER A 20 3.58 -13.57 -0.52
N VAL A 21 3.71 -13.89 -1.80
CA VAL A 21 3.49 -15.21 -2.38
C VAL A 21 4.72 -15.60 -3.17
N GLU A 22 5.25 -16.78 -2.91
CA GLU A 22 6.34 -17.41 -3.68
C GLU A 22 5.97 -18.85 -4.05
N ALA A 23 6.01 -19.19 -5.34
CA ALA A 23 5.71 -20.56 -5.81
C ALA A 23 4.40 -21.13 -5.23
N ASP A 24 3.35 -20.32 -5.25
CA ASP A 24 2.01 -20.60 -4.69
C ASP A 24 1.96 -20.77 -3.16
N HIS A 25 3.05 -20.49 -2.44
CA HIS A 25 3.09 -20.44 -0.99
C HIS A 25 2.84 -19.03 -0.47
N TRP A 26 1.84 -18.89 0.41
CA TRP A 26 1.48 -17.63 1.05
C TRP A 26 2.26 -17.47 2.36
N HIS A 27 2.95 -16.35 2.50
CA HIS A 27 3.61 -15.98 3.75
C HIS A 27 2.65 -15.28 4.70
N MET A 28 3.02 -15.23 5.98
CA MET A 28 2.26 -14.47 6.97
C MET A 28 2.30 -12.98 6.66
N PRO A 29 1.21 -12.23 6.96
CA PRO A 29 1.21 -10.80 6.77
C PRO A 29 2.28 -10.12 7.63
N GLU A 30 2.96 -9.15 7.04
CA GLU A 30 3.97 -8.31 7.69
C GLU A 30 3.47 -6.87 7.78
N LEU A 31 3.77 -6.19 8.89
CA LEU A 31 3.41 -4.78 9.10
C LEU A 31 4.67 -3.91 9.05
N PHE A 32 4.61 -2.84 8.29
CA PHE A 32 5.69 -1.87 8.10
C PHE A 32 5.21 -0.48 8.50
N ASP A 33 6.06 0.32 9.16
CA ASP A 33 5.74 1.69 9.56
C ASP A 33 5.71 2.67 8.37
N SER A 34 6.35 2.31 7.27
CA SER A 34 6.59 3.18 6.12
C SER A 34 6.74 2.36 4.83
N LEU A 35 6.42 3.00 3.71
CA LEU A 35 6.61 2.39 2.39
C LEU A 35 8.10 2.16 2.08
N ALA A 36 8.99 2.98 2.66
CA ALA A 36 10.42 2.81 2.54
C ALA A 36 10.92 1.53 3.24
N ALA A 37 10.46 1.24 4.45
CA ALA A 37 10.79 0.00 5.16
C ALA A 37 10.28 -1.24 4.40
N LEU A 38 9.04 -1.17 3.90
CA LEU A 38 8.47 -2.21 3.04
C LEU A 38 9.32 -2.43 1.79
N TRP A 39 9.75 -1.34 1.12
CA TRP A 39 10.58 -1.40 -0.07
C TRP A 39 11.95 -2.02 0.18
N GLN A 40 12.56 -1.81 1.34
CA GLN A 40 13.84 -2.46 1.68
C GLN A 40 13.72 -3.99 1.74
N VAL A 41 12.57 -4.52 2.17
CA VAL A 41 12.34 -5.96 2.27
C VAL A 41 11.86 -6.55 0.94
N HIS A 42 10.89 -5.89 0.30
CA HIS A 42 10.13 -6.44 -0.83
C HIS A 42 10.46 -5.80 -2.19
N GLY A 43 11.36 -4.82 -2.26
CA GLY A 43 11.70 -4.09 -3.49
C GLY A 43 12.32 -4.96 -4.60
N GLY A 44 12.80 -6.16 -4.26
CA GLY A 44 13.26 -7.17 -5.22
C GLY A 44 12.16 -8.07 -5.77
N ALA A 45 10.90 -7.92 -5.33
CA ALA A 45 9.77 -8.70 -5.83
C ALA A 45 9.55 -8.48 -7.33
N ARG A 46 9.05 -9.51 -8.02
CA ARG A 46 8.71 -9.40 -9.44
C ARG A 46 7.57 -8.41 -9.65
N ARG A 47 6.61 -8.38 -8.72
CA ARG A 47 5.52 -7.40 -8.68
C ARG A 47 5.22 -7.03 -7.23
N LEU A 48 5.06 -5.74 -7.01
CA LEU A 48 4.63 -5.16 -5.76
C LEU A 48 3.37 -4.36 -6.07
N LEU A 49 2.22 -4.85 -5.62
CA LEU A 49 0.88 -4.35 -5.95
C LEU A 49 0.34 -3.60 -4.73
N ILE A 50 0.19 -2.28 -4.85
CA ILE A 50 -0.32 -1.41 -3.78
C ILE A 50 -1.71 -0.92 -4.21
N ASP A 51 -2.74 -1.17 -3.39
CA ASP A 51 -4.07 -0.60 -3.62
C ASP A 51 -4.05 0.93 -3.35
N MET A 52 -4.79 1.65 -4.18
CA MET A 52 -4.24 2.48 -5.26
C MET A 52 -3.58 3.80 -4.84
N PRO A 53 -2.29 4.05 -5.19
CA PRO A 53 -1.75 5.40 -5.17
C PRO A 53 -1.89 6.05 -6.56
N VAL A 54 -2.97 6.78 -6.81
CA VAL A 54 -2.96 7.82 -7.85
C VAL A 54 -2.31 9.06 -7.27
N GLY A 55 -1.01 9.23 -7.48
CA GLY A 55 -0.19 10.35 -7.02
C GLY A 55 0.04 10.30 -5.50
N LEU A 56 1.20 9.79 -5.09
CA LEU A 56 1.63 9.92 -3.69
C LEU A 56 1.73 11.41 -3.33
N PRO A 57 1.34 11.82 -2.11
CA PRO A 57 1.61 13.18 -1.66
C PRO A 57 3.11 13.44 -1.71
N ASP A 58 3.50 14.60 -2.20
CA ASP A 58 4.89 15.07 -2.28
C ASP A 58 5.39 15.68 -0.96
N GLY A 59 4.58 15.55 0.11
CA GLY A 59 4.88 15.99 1.47
C GLY A 59 4.00 15.32 2.50
N ALA A 60 4.10 15.76 3.75
CA ALA A 60 3.31 15.23 4.86
C ALA A 60 1.83 15.67 4.83
N GLU A 61 1.48 16.65 3.99
CA GLU A 61 0.13 17.15 3.89
C GLU A 61 -0.72 16.38 2.87
N GLU A 62 -1.99 16.20 3.22
CA GLU A 62 -2.98 15.66 2.31
C GLU A 62 -3.18 16.61 1.11
N ARG A 63 -3.20 16.06 -0.11
CA ARG A 63 -3.42 16.84 -1.34
C ARG A 63 -4.74 17.61 -1.28
N ARG A 64 -4.76 18.85 -1.79
CA ARG A 64 -5.96 19.70 -1.77
C ARG A 64 -7.20 19.02 -2.37
N CYS A 65 -7.03 18.19 -3.40
CA CYS A 65 -8.13 17.44 -4.01
C CYS A 65 -8.78 16.45 -3.03
N GLU A 66 -7.99 15.75 -2.22
CA GLU A 66 -8.49 14.79 -1.22
C GLU A 66 -9.26 15.51 -0.11
N GLN A 67 -8.72 16.64 0.39
CA GLN A 67 -9.41 17.45 1.39
C GLN A 67 -10.79 17.93 0.89
N LEU A 68 -10.87 18.40 -0.36
CA LEU A 68 -12.13 18.83 -0.97
C LEU A 68 -13.09 17.65 -1.17
N ALA A 69 -12.60 16.50 -1.65
CA ALA A 69 -13.41 15.30 -1.81
C ALA A 69 -14.01 14.85 -0.48
N ARG A 70 -13.24 14.80 0.61
CA ARG A 70 -13.74 14.42 1.94
C ARG A 70 -14.86 15.34 2.43
N ARG A 71 -14.75 16.65 2.18
CA ARG A 71 -15.80 17.63 2.54
C ARG A 71 -17.10 17.38 1.77
N LEU A 72 -17.00 17.07 0.47
CA LEU A 72 -18.16 16.78 -0.38
C LEU A 72 -18.81 15.44 -0.04
N LEU A 73 -18.02 14.41 0.29
CA LEU A 73 -18.50 13.05 0.58
C LEU A 73 -19.07 12.89 2.00
N GLY A 74 -18.71 13.76 2.94
CA GLY A 74 -19.25 13.78 4.30
C GLY A 74 -19.06 12.44 5.04
N PRO A 75 -20.14 11.80 5.54
CA PRO A 75 -20.05 10.49 6.21
C PRO A 75 -19.54 9.36 5.33
N ARG A 76 -19.64 9.47 3.99
CA ARG A 76 -19.23 8.42 3.04
C ARG A 76 -17.76 8.52 2.62
N ARG A 77 -17.01 9.48 3.14
CA ARG A 77 -15.60 9.76 2.77
C ARG A 77 -14.60 8.60 2.93
N SER A 78 -15.03 7.47 3.46
CA SER A 78 -14.22 6.28 3.77
C SER A 78 -14.77 5.00 3.16
N SER A 79 -15.75 5.08 2.26
CA SER A 79 -16.42 3.89 1.69
C SER A 79 -16.97 4.11 0.27
N VAL A 80 -16.44 5.10 -0.46
CA VAL A 80 -16.82 5.48 -1.84
C VAL A 80 -15.57 5.70 -2.67
#